data_AF-A0A9C8AI25-F1
#
_entry.id   AF-A0A9C8AI25-F1
#
_cell.length_a   1.000
_cell.length_b   1.000
_cell.length_c   1.000
_cell.angle_alpha   90.00
_cell.angle_beta   90.00
_cell.angle_gamma   90.00
#
_symmetry.space_group_name_H-M   'P 1'
#
loop_
_entity.id
_entity.type
_entity.pdbx_description
1 polymer ?
#
loop_
_entity_poly.entity_id
_entity_poly.type
_entity_poly.pdbx_seq_one_letter_code
_entity_poly.pdbx_strand_id
1 'polypeptide(L)'
;MKYYRLILGLVAICLLLSMAACGPKEPIIETPAKEMNLSAEDLGSGWKLDAEQNYDEMGAEVKKYFKDGNFRSFSLEEKGMALSQVVCASTVSLVQKAVKEADPMKMFMDGLKQDWPEATTEIVEAPDIGEEPSLGKLSLSMEGGITLNAWVLIFRKANVLALVSLIGAEDFATKELITEYGRKLEAKIQ
;
A
#
# COMPACT_ATOMS: atom_id res chain seq x y z
N MET A 1 -28.66 -7.60 53.02
CA MET A 1 -27.28 -7.84 52.53
C MET A 1 -27.17 -8.63 51.20
N LYS A 2 -28.27 -9.12 50.57
CA LYS A 2 -28.18 -9.90 49.31
C LYS A 2 -28.04 -9.06 48.02
N TYR A 3 -28.53 -7.82 47.99
CA TYR A 3 -28.51 -6.99 46.78
C TYR A 3 -27.17 -6.29 46.49
N TYR A 4 -26.39 -5.97 47.53
CA TYR A 4 -25.09 -5.31 47.37
C TYR A 4 -24.07 -6.18 46.62
N ARG A 5 -24.09 -7.50 46.81
CA ARG A 5 -23.21 -8.44 46.08
C ARG A 5 -23.58 -8.54 44.60
N LEU A 6 -24.86 -8.41 44.26
CA LEU A 6 -25.33 -8.47 42.88
C LEU A 6 -24.94 -7.20 42.10
N ILE A 7 -25.07 -6.03 42.74
CA ILE A 7 -24.72 -4.72 42.14
C ILE A 7 -23.21 -4.63 41.88
N LEU A 8 -22.37 -5.06 42.84
CA LEU A 8 -20.91 -5.09 42.68
C LEU A 8 -20.47 -6.03 41.55
N GLY A 9 -21.14 -7.17 41.37
CA GLY A 9 -20.87 -8.10 40.27
C GLY A 9 -21.20 -7.50 38.90
N LEU A 10 -22.34 -6.80 38.78
CA LEU A 10 -22.75 -6.12 37.56
C LEU A 10 -21.80 -4.98 37.17
N VAL A 11 -21.35 -4.17 38.13
CA VAL A 11 -20.39 -3.09 37.88
C VAL A 11 -19.04 -3.65 37.41
N ALA A 12 -18.55 -4.74 38.01
CA ALA A 12 -17.31 -5.38 37.59
C ALA A 12 -17.40 -5.96 36.17
N ILE A 13 -18.52 -6.58 35.80
CA ILE A 13 -18.75 -7.09 34.44
C ILE A 13 -18.83 -5.95 33.43
N CYS A 14 -19.53 -4.85 33.75
CA CYS A 14 -19.59 -3.68 32.88
C CYS A 14 -18.22 -3.01 32.69
N LEU A 15 -17.37 -2.98 33.73
CA LEU A 15 -15.99 -2.46 33.65
C LEU A 15 -15.06 -3.38 32.84
N LEU A 16 -15.24 -4.70 32.93
CA LEU A 16 -14.48 -5.66 32.11
C LEU A 16 -14.90 -5.61 30.64
N LEU A 17 -16.20 -5.42 30.37
CA LEU A 17 -16.73 -5.26 29.01
C LEU A 17 -16.35 -3.91 28.40
N SER A 18 -16.23 -2.84 29.19
CA SER A 18 -15.78 -1.53 28.68
C SER A 18 -14.29 -1.50 28.33
N MET A 19 -13.45 -2.29 29.01
CA MET A 19 -12.05 -2.49 28.61
C MET A 19 -11.89 -3.35 27.36
N ALA A 20 -12.81 -4.31 27.12
CA ALA A 20 -12.81 -5.14 25.91
C ALA A 20 -13.39 -4.42 24.66
N ALA A 21 -14.25 -3.41 24.87
CA ALA A 21 -14.84 -2.60 23.79
C ALA A 21 -13.89 -1.53 23.22
N CYS A 22 -12.80 -1.24 23.92
CA CYS A 22 -11.70 -0.40 23.46
C CYS A 22 -10.47 -1.29 23.27
N GLY A 23 -10.44 -2.07 22.19
CA GLY A 23 -9.18 -2.65 21.72
C GLY A 23 -8.10 -1.55 21.63
N PRO A 24 -6.81 -1.90 21.78
CA PRO A 24 -5.75 -0.90 21.74
C PRO A 24 -5.93 -0.04 20.49
N LYS A 25 -6.01 1.28 20.68
CA LYS A 25 -6.13 2.23 19.58
C LYS A 25 -4.96 1.97 18.64
N GLU A 26 -5.24 1.59 17.41
CA GLU A 26 -4.19 1.41 16.40
C GLU A 26 -3.30 2.67 16.39
N PRO A 27 -1.97 2.49 16.36
CA PRO A 27 -1.04 3.62 16.41
C PRO A 27 -1.30 4.55 15.23
N ILE A 28 -1.02 5.85 15.41
CA ILE A 28 -1.01 6.81 14.31
C ILE A 28 0.44 7.11 14.00
N ILE A 29 0.82 6.86 12.75
CA ILE A 29 2.11 7.18 12.19
C ILE A 29 2.09 8.64 11.77
N GLU A 30 3.01 9.41 12.35
CA GLU A 30 3.17 10.85 12.09
C GLU A 30 4.41 11.16 11.25
N THR A 31 5.24 10.16 10.94
CA THR A 31 6.39 10.27 10.04
C THR A 31 5.90 10.76 8.67
N PRO A 32 6.54 11.77 8.05
CA PRO A 32 6.13 12.27 6.74
C PRO A 32 6.18 11.19 5.65
N ALA A 33 5.21 11.21 4.73
CA ALA A 33 5.10 10.23 3.64
C ALA A 33 6.40 10.15 2.80
N LYS A 34 7.03 11.30 2.57
CA LYS A 34 8.30 11.42 1.83
C LYS A 34 9.46 10.66 2.48
N GLU A 35 9.49 10.59 3.81
CA GLU A 35 10.54 9.92 4.58
C GLU A 35 10.30 8.40 4.65
N MET A 36 9.02 7.99 4.67
CA MET A 36 8.63 6.59 4.62
C MET A 36 8.75 5.97 3.21
N ASN A 37 8.72 6.78 2.15
CA ASN A 37 8.73 6.26 0.78
C ASN A 37 10.10 5.72 0.35
N LEU A 38 10.11 4.73 -0.55
CA LEU A 38 11.33 4.13 -1.11
C LEU A 38 12.25 5.18 -1.72
N SER A 39 13.55 4.96 -1.60
CA SER A 39 14.63 5.67 -2.28
C SER A 39 15.23 4.77 -3.36
N ALA A 40 16.09 5.33 -4.22
CA ALA A 40 16.79 4.53 -5.23
C ALA A 40 17.70 3.47 -4.57
N GLU A 41 18.32 3.81 -3.42
CA GLU A 41 19.15 2.89 -2.66
C GLU A 41 18.36 1.67 -2.16
N ASP A 42 17.09 1.86 -1.80
CA ASP A 42 16.23 0.77 -1.35
C ASP A 42 15.97 -0.25 -2.49
N LEU A 43 15.93 0.20 -3.75
CA LEU A 43 15.71 -0.68 -4.92
C LEU A 43 16.99 -1.40 -5.37
N GLY A 44 18.16 -0.90 -4.96
CA GLY A 44 19.47 -1.48 -5.24
C GLY A 44 20.30 -0.70 -6.26
N SER A 45 21.49 -1.22 -6.55
CA SER A 45 22.46 -0.54 -7.41
C SER A 45 21.93 -0.33 -8.84
N GLY A 46 22.07 0.89 -9.35
CA GLY A 46 21.75 1.25 -10.73
C GLY A 46 20.37 1.88 -10.93
N TRP A 47 19.47 1.78 -9.94
CA TRP A 47 18.20 2.51 -9.97
C TRP A 47 18.44 4.01 -9.88
N LYS A 48 17.66 4.78 -10.64
CA LYS A 48 17.67 6.25 -10.64
C LYS A 48 16.28 6.77 -10.37
N LEU A 49 16.17 7.82 -9.55
CA LEU A 49 14.93 8.55 -9.37
C LEU A 49 14.65 9.38 -10.63
N ASP A 50 13.53 9.14 -11.29
CA ASP A 50 13.12 9.87 -12.50
C ASP A 50 12.19 11.04 -12.16
N ALA A 51 11.23 10.80 -11.27
CA ALA A 51 10.26 11.80 -10.86
C ALA A 51 9.86 11.61 -9.40
N GLU A 52 9.54 12.73 -8.73
CA GLU A 52 8.97 12.79 -7.40
C GLU A 52 7.79 13.76 -7.44
N GLN A 53 6.67 13.37 -6.84
CA GLN A 53 5.49 14.22 -6.65
C GLN A 53 5.13 14.26 -5.17
N ASN A 54 4.91 15.47 -4.65
CA ASN A 54 4.46 15.68 -3.27
C ASN A 54 2.93 15.77 -3.20
N TYR A 55 2.40 15.73 -1.98
CA TYR A 55 0.96 15.71 -1.72
C TYR A 55 0.18 16.87 -2.34
N ASP A 56 0.76 18.07 -2.40
CA ASP A 56 0.16 19.26 -2.98
C ASP A 56 -0.09 19.11 -4.49
N GLU A 57 0.67 18.26 -5.16
CA GLU A 57 0.53 17.93 -6.59
C GLU A 57 -0.47 16.80 -6.85
N MET A 58 -0.92 16.09 -5.81
CA MET A 58 -1.87 14.97 -5.94
C MET A 58 -3.31 15.44 -6.24
N GLY A 59 -4.06 14.59 -6.94
CA GLY A 59 -5.45 14.83 -7.34
C GLY A 59 -6.44 14.90 -6.17
N ALA A 60 -7.59 15.54 -6.41
CA ALA A 60 -8.62 15.78 -5.40
C ALA A 60 -9.15 14.50 -4.74
N GLU A 61 -9.23 13.38 -5.47
CA GLU A 61 -9.68 12.10 -4.93
C GLU A 61 -8.74 11.55 -3.84
N VAL A 62 -7.43 11.74 -3.97
CA VAL A 62 -6.47 11.38 -2.92
C VAL A 62 -6.66 12.31 -1.72
N LYS A 63 -6.79 13.62 -1.97
CA LYS A 63 -6.92 14.64 -0.93
C LYS A 63 -8.22 14.52 -0.10
N LYS A 64 -9.22 13.80 -0.61
CA LYS A 64 -10.47 13.48 0.11
C LYS A 64 -10.23 12.63 1.36
N TYR A 65 -9.21 11.77 1.36
CA TYR A 65 -8.99 10.79 2.43
C TYR A 65 -7.67 10.98 3.18
N PHE A 66 -6.66 11.53 2.50
CA PHE A 66 -5.29 11.62 3.00
C PHE A 66 -4.91 13.05 3.31
N LYS A 67 -3.99 13.26 4.27
CA LYS A 67 -3.44 14.56 4.71
C LYS A 67 -2.00 14.81 4.24
N ASP A 68 -1.31 13.76 3.82
CA ASP A 68 0.06 13.78 3.34
C ASP A 68 0.26 12.65 2.33
N GLY A 69 1.30 12.77 1.50
CA GLY A 69 1.57 11.85 0.41
C GLY A 69 2.86 12.15 -0.35
N ASN A 70 3.49 11.09 -0.83
CA ASN A 70 4.64 11.17 -1.71
C ASN A 70 4.57 10.04 -2.74
N PHE A 71 4.90 10.36 -3.98
CA PHE A 71 5.02 9.42 -5.08
C PHE A 71 6.41 9.55 -5.70
N ARG A 72 7.02 8.43 -6.06
CA ARG A 72 8.31 8.37 -6.75
C ARG A 72 8.25 7.35 -7.88
N SER A 73 8.84 7.70 -9.01
CA SER A 73 9.13 6.77 -10.11
C SER A 73 10.62 6.62 -10.28
N PHE A 74 11.05 5.40 -10.58
CA PHE A 74 12.44 5.04 -10.75
C PHE A 74 12.63 4.26 -12.04
N SER A 75 13.78 4.46 -12.68
CA SER A 75 14.21 3.67 -13.83
C SER A 75 15.44 2.84 -13.51
N LEU A 76 15.51 1.67 -14.12
CA LEU A 76 16.71 0.87 -14.22
C LEU A 76 16.99 0.64 -15.70
N GLU A 77 18.14 1.15 -16.16
CA GLU A 77 18.54 1.16 -17.57
C GLU A 77 18.37 -0.23 -18.21
N GLU A 78 17.65 -0.26 -19.32
CA GLU A 78 17.33 -1.46 -20.14
C GLU A 78 16.56 -2.58 -19.41
N LYS A 79 16.14 -2.39 -18.16
CA LYS A 79 15.49 -3.45 -17.36
C LYS A 79 14.03 -3.15 -17.02
N GLY A 80 13.74 -1.94 -16.56
CA GLY A 80 12.39 -1.65 -16.12
C GLY A 80 12.22 -0.38 -15.31
N MET A 81 11.04 -0.26 -14.73
CA MET A 81 10.57 0.87 -13.94
C MET A 81 10.00 0.37 -12.61
N ALA A 82 10.17 1.14 -11.55
CA ALA A 82 9.48 0.92 -10.29
C ALA A 82 8.75 2.19 -9.88
N LEU A 83 7.58 2.04 -9.29
CA LEU A 83 6.77 3.13 -8.76
C LEU A 83 6.57 2.88 -7.28
N SER A 84 6.64 3.92 -6.46
CA SER A 84 6.42 3.81 -5.02
C SER A 84 5.61 5.00 -4.52
N GLN A 85 4.50 4.73 -3.86
CA GLN A 85 3.60 5.72 -3.31
C GLN A 85 3.31 5.44 -1.86
N VAL A 86 3.35 6.48 -1.05
CA VAL A 86 2.90 6.48 0.34
C VAL A 86 1.91 7.62 0.52
N VAL A 87 0.74 7.34 1.09
CA VAL A 87 -0.23 8.36 1.49
C VAL A 87 -0.71 8.13 2.91
N CYS A 88 -0.85 9.20 3.68
CA CYS A 88 -1.12 9.14 5.11
C CYS A 88 -2.45 9.81 5.43
N ALA A 89 -3.34 9.09 6.11
CA ALA A 89 -4.60 9.64 6.60
C ALA A 89 -4.45 10.17 8.03
N SER A 90 -5.37 11.02 8.47
CA SER A 90 -5.41 11.49 9.86
C SER A 90 -5.81 10.38 10.84
N THR A 91 -6.49 9.33 10.36
CA THR A 91 -6.94 8.20 11.17
C THR A 91 -6.86 6.90 10.37
N VAL A 92 -6.74 5.78 11.07
CA VAL A 92 -6.89 4.43 10.51
C VAL A 92 -8.23 4.27 9.77
N SER A 93 -9.31 4.76 10.36
CA SER A 93 -10.64 4.62 9.76
C SER A 93 -10.77 5.31 8.40
N LEU A 94 -10.04 6.40 8.16
CA LEU A 94 -10.05 7.10 6.89
C LEU A 94 -9.32 6.32 5.79
N VAL A 95 -8.18 5.69 6.10
CA VAL A 95 -7.50 4.84 5.10
C VAL A 95 -8.31 3.57 4.81
N GLN A 96 -8.90 2.94 5.83
CA GLN A 96 -9.81 1.80 5.62
C GLN A 96 -11.02 2.19 4.76
N LYS A 97 -11.55 3.40 4.95
CA LYS A 97 -12.63 3.95 4.12
C LYS A 97 -12.14 4.17 2.68
N ALA A 98 -10.94 4.72 2.49
CA ALA A 98 -10.35 4.91 1.17
C ALA A 98 -10.19 3.58 0.41
N VAL A 99 -9.66 2.53 1.07
CA VAL A 99 -9.51 1.20 0.46
C VAL A 99 -10.86 0.64 0.01
N LYS A 100 -11.91 0.77 0.85
CA LYS A 100 -13.26 0.24 0.55
C LYS A 100 -14.00 1.03 -0.53
N GLU A 101 -13.89 2.36 -0.52
CA GLU A 101 -14.67 3.22 -1.41
C GLU A 101 -13.97 3.47 -2.76
N ALA A 102 -12.64 3.59 -2.76
CA ALA A 102 -11.88 3.92 -3.95
C ALA A 102 -11.33 2.67 -4.66
N ASP A 103 -11.12 1.56 -3.95
CA ASP A 103 -10.48 0.34 -4.49
C ASP A 103 -9.17 0.65 -5.23
N PRO A 104 -8.11 1.01 -4.50
CA PRO A 104 -6.87 1.51 -5.10
C PRO A 104 -6.20 0.49 -6.02
N MET A 105 -6.37 -0.82 -5.76
CA MET A 105 -5.89 -1.88 -6.64
C MET A 105 -6.59 -1.80 -7.98
N LYS A 106 -7.93 -1.77 -7.98
CA LYS A 106 -8.69 -1.66 -9.22
C LYS A 106 -8.36 -0.38 -9.98
N MET A 107 -8.30 0.77 -9.31
CA MET A 107 -7.97 2.05 -9.95
C MET A 107 -6.62 2.00 -10.66
N PHE A 108 -5.60 1.47 -10.00
CA PHE A 108 -4.25 1.39 -10.57
C PHE A 108 -4.20 0.41 -11.75
N MET A 109 -4.81 -0.77 -11.59
CA MET A 109 -4.83 -1.80 -12.62
C MET A 109 -5.65 -1.38 -13.84
N ASP A 110 -6.77 -0.67 -13.64
CA ASP A 110 -7.54 -0.05 -14.72
C ASP A 110 -6.70 0.99 -15.47
N GLY A 111 -5.91 1.81 -14.76
CA GLY A 111 -4.99 2.77 -15.35
C GLY A 111 -3.95 2.09 -16.25
N LEU A 112 -3.26 1.07 -15.74
CA LEU A 112 -2.33 0.29 -16.57
C LEU A 112 -3.01 -0.41 -17.74
N LYS A 113 -4.24 -0.89 -17.57
CA LYS A 113 -5.02 -1.52 -18.64
C LYS A 113 -5.47 -0.53 -19.72
N GLN A 114 -5.66 0.74 -19.38
CA GLN A 114 -5.89 1.79 -20.37
C GLN A 114 -4.65 2.02 -21.23
N ASP A 115 -3.47 2.00 -20.61
CA ASP A 115 -2.19 2.16 -21.31
C ASP A 115 -1.84 0.90 -22.13
N TRP A 116 -2.15 -0.30 -21.61
CA TRP A 116 -1.95 -1.59 -22.28
C TRP A 116 -3.26 -2.39 -22.43
N PRO A 117 -4.13 -2.02 -23.39
CA PRO A 117 -5.45 -2.64 -23.56
C PRO A 117 -5.43 -4.14 -23.79
N GLU A 118 -4.34 -4.68 -24.33
CA GLU A 118 -4.20 -6.10 -24.67
C GLU A 118 -3.64 -6.94 -23.51
N ALA A 119 -3.15 -6.31 -22.44
CA ALA A 119 -2.51 -7.01 -21.33
C ALA A 119 -3.51 -7.88 -20.56
N THR A 120 -3.14 -9.10 -20.17
CA THR A 120 -3.95 -9.91 -19.26
C THR A 120 -3.75 -9.42 -17.83
N THR A 121 -4.84 -9.37 -17.06
CA THR A 121 -4.82 -8.94 -15.65
C THR A 121 -5.19 -10.10 -14.75
N GLU A 122 -4.43 -10.31 -13.69
CA GLU A 122 -4.71 -11.29 -12.64
C GLU A 122 -4.49 -10.69 -11.25
N ILE A 123 -5.35 -11.06 -10.32
CA ILE A 123 -5.11 -10.88 -8.88
C ILE A 123 -4.57 -12.20 -8.37
N VAL A 124 -3.41 -12.15 -7.70
CA VAL A 124 -2.74 -13.34 -7.18
C VAL A 124 -2.68 -13.30 -5.66
N GLU A 125 -2.27 -14.42 -5.06
CA GLU A 125 -2.04 -14.49 -3.62
C GLU A 125 -0.97 -13.47 -3.19
N ALA A 126 -1.39 -12.54 -2.32
CA ALA A 126 -0.55 -11.49 -1.81
C ALA A 126 0.44 -12.01 -0.75
N PRO A 127 1.66 -11.45 -0.67
CA PRO A 127 2.57 -11.75 0.42
C PRO A 127 2.05 -11.21 1.76
N ASP A 128 2.47 -11.83 2.86
CA ASP A 128 2.20 -11.35 4.23
C ASP A 128 3.06 -10.11 4.53
N ILE A 129 2.54 -8.94 4.16
CA ILE A 129 3.16 -7.61 4.30
C ILE A 129 2.07 -6.62 4.71
N GLY A 130 2.26 -5.93 5.82
CA GLY A 130 1.30 -4.98 6.35
C GLY A 130 -0.07 -5.61 6.63
N GLU A 131 -1.10 -4.80 6.50
CA GLU A 131 -2.49 -5.12 6.74
C GLU A 131 -3.27 -5.06 5.42
N GLU A 132 -4.13 -6.06 5.18
CA GLU A 132 -4.95 -6.16 3.97
C GLU A 132 -4.16 -6.07 2.64
N PRO A 133 -3.05 -6.83 2.48
CA PRO A 133 -2.26 -6.75 1.26
C PRO A 133 -3.04 -7.28 0.05
N SER A 134 -2.82 -6.63 -1.10
CA SER A 134 -3.36 -7.02 -2.40
C SER A 134 -2.23 -7.02 -3.43
N LEU A 135 -2.13 -8.08 -4.22
CA LEU A 135 -1.12 -8.22 -5.27
C LEU A 135 -1.79 -8.45 -6.63
N GLY A 136 -1.56 -7.53 -7.56
CA GLY A 136 -2.00 -7.62 -8.94
C GLY A 136 -0.81 -7.84 -9.89
N LYS A 137 -1.09 -8.49 -11.02
CA LYS A 137 -0.17 -8.61 -12.14
C LYS A 137 -0.89 -8.26 -13.44
N LEU A 138 -0.24 -7.45 -14.27
CA LEU A 138 -0.54 -7.31 -15.70
C LEU A 138 0.56 -8.00 -16.49
N SER A 139 0.20 -8.73 -17.55
CA SER A 139 1.15 -9.32 -18.49
C SER A 139 0.79 -8.94 -19.93
N LEU A 140 1.75 -8.43 -20.69
CA LEU A 140 1.60 -8.07 -22.09
C LEU A 140 2.60 -8.86 -22.93
N SER A 141 2.12 -9.74 -23.79
CA SER A 141 2.95 -10.42 -24.79
C SER A 141 3.13 -9.52 -26.01
N MET A 142 4.38 -9.21 -26.33
CA MET A 142 4.74 -8.36 -27.46
C MET A 142 5.14 -9.21 -28.68
N GLU A 143 5.01 -8.63 -29.88
CA GLU A 143 5.57 -9.21 -31.09
C GLU A 143 7.09 -9.42 -30.92
N GLY A 144 7.58 -10.63 -31.24
CA GLY A 144 8.97 -11.03 -30.99
C GLY A 144 9.16 -11.93 -29.77
N GLY A 145 8.08 -12.29 -29.05
CA GLY A 145 8.12 -13.31 -27.99
C GLY A 145 8.59 -12.78 -26.63
N ILE A 146 8.64 -11.45 -26.45
CA ILE A 146 8.96 -10.81 -25.19
C ILE A 146 7.66 -10.60 -24.40
N THR A 147 7.64 -11.02 -23.14
CA THR A 147 6.56 -10.73 -22.20
C THR A 147 6.98 -9.61 -21.26
N LEU A 148 6.19 -8.54 -21.21
CA LEU A 148 6.31 -7.48 -20.22
C LEU A 148 5.34 -7.76 -19.06
N ASN A 149 5.84 -7.70 -17.83
CA ASN A 149 5.04 -7.81 -16.62
C ASN A 149 4.98 -6.47 -15.89
N ALA A 150 3.83 -6.16 -15.32
CA ALA A 150 3.66 -5.13 -14.30
C ALA A 150 3.09 -5.77 -13.04
N TRP A 151 3.85 -5.76 -11.96
CA TRP A 151 3.38 -6.15 -10.63
C TRP A 151 2.97 -4.94 -9.84
N VAL A 152 1.93 -5.07 -9.03
CA VAL A 152 1.43 -4.00 -8.16
C VAL A 152 1.09 -4.60 -6.81
N LEU A 153 1.77 -4.15 -5.76
CA LEU A 153 1.50 -4.52 -4.38
C LEU A 153 0.97 -3.30 -3.63
N ILE A 154 -0.19 -3.45 -3.02
CA ILE A 154 -0.80 -2.43 -2.16
C ILE A 154 -1.01 -3.05 -0.79
N PHE A 155 -0.65 -2.33 0.27
CA PHE A 155 -0.91 -2.73 1.64
C PHE A 155 -1.14 -1.51 2.52
N ARG A 156 -1.82 -1.73 3.65
CA ARG A 156 -1.99 -0.72 4.69
C ARG A 156 -1.02 -0.99 5.84
N LYS A 157 -0.64 0.04 6.58
CA LYS A 157 -0.09 -0.11 7.93
C LYS A 157 -0.60 1.03 8.78
N ALA A 158 -1.46 0.74 9.75
CA ALA A 158 -2.14 1.75 10.55
C ALA A 158 -2.88 2.79 9.68
N ASN A 159 -2.52 4.08 9.76
CA ASN A 159 -3.13 5.18 9.00
C ASN A 159 -2.46 5.44 7.64
N VAL A 160 -1.56 4.55 7.19
CA VAL A 160 -0.78 4.71 5.95
C VAL A 160 -1.24 3.69 4.91
N LEU A 161 -1.44 4.13 3.67
CA LEU A 161 -1.60 3.27 2.50
C LEU A 161 -0.31 3.35 1.67
N ALA A 162 0.23 2.19 1.32
CA ALA A 162 1.45 2.04 0.56
C ALA A 162 1.16 1.29 -0.74
N LEU A 163 1.78 1.74 -1.83
CA LEU A 163 1.77 1.07 -3.12
C LEU A 163 3.20 0.97 -3.62
N VAL A 164 3.58 -0.19 -4.10
CA VAL A 164 4.78 -0.38 -4.91
C VAL A 164 4.42 -1.12 -6.18
N SER A 165 4.99 -0.71 -7.31
CA SER A 165 4.84 -1.37 -8.59
C SER A 165 6.19 -1.61 -9.24
N LEU A 166 6.31 -2.71 -9.99
CA LEU A 166 7.50 -3.09 -10.74
C LEU A 166 7.08 -3.50 -12.15
N ILE A 167 7.64 -2.82 -13.14
CA ILE A 167 7.37 -3.00 -14.56
C ILE A 167 8.66 -3.40 -15.25
N GLY A 168 8.63 -4.45 -16.07
CA GLY A 168 9.80 -4.89 -16.83
C GLY A 168 9.57 -6.24 -17.52
N ALA A 169 10.61 -6.76 -18.17
CA ALA A 169 10.54 -8.08 -18.79
C ALA A 169 10.24 -9.18 -17.76
N GLU A 170 9.61 -10.27 -18.18
CA GLU A 170 9.13 -11.34 -17.29
C GLU A 170 10.22 -11.95 -16.39
N ASP A 171 11.45 -12.06 -16.88
CA ASP A 171 12.60 -12.58 -16.13
C ASP A 171 13.14 -11.62 -15.06
N PHE A 172 12.82 -10.33 -15.19
CA PHE A 172 13.22 -9.28 -14.25
C PHE A 172 12.08 -8.88 -13.29
N ALA A 173 10.89 -8.59 -13.83
CA ALA A 173 9.72 -8.19 -13.07
C ALA A 173 9.03 -9.44 -12.52
N THR A 174 9.50 -9.90 -11.35
CA THR A 174 9.04 -11.12 -10.68
C THR A 174 8.26 -10.84 -9.41
N LYS A 175 7.50 -11.84 -8.94
CA LYS A 175 6.77 -11.79 -7.66
C LYS A 175 7.73 -11.61 -6.47
N GLU A 176 8.90 -12.25 -6.53
CA GLU A 176 9.90 -12.20 -5.47
C GLU A 176 10.46 -10.78 -5.32
N LEU A 177 10.77 -10.11 -6.43
CA LEU A 177 11.37 -8.78 -6.41
C LEU A 177 10.38 -7.72 -5.95
N ILE A 178 9.13 -7.75 -6.43
CA ILE A 178 8.09 -6.84 -5.92
C ILE A 178 7.79 -7.07 -4.44
N THR A 179 7.85 -8.32 -3.97
CA THR A 179 7.69 -8.66 -2.55
C THR A 179 8.84 -8.10 -1.72
N GLU A 180 10.08 -8.17 -2.22
CA GLU A 180 11.24 -7.56 -1.57
C GLU A 180 11.07 -6.05 -1.43
N TYR A 181 10.68 -5.36 -2.50
CA TYR A 181 10.44 -3.91 -2.45
C TYR A 181 9.29 -3.55 -1.51
N GLY A 182 8.23 -4.36 -1.48
CA GLY A 182 7.13 -4.23 -0.51
C GLY A 182 7.62 -4.28 0.94
N ARG A 183 8.47 -5.25 1.28
CA ARG A 183 9.03 -5.37 2.64
C ARG A 183 9.93 -4.19 3.01
N LYS A 184 10.73 -3.70 2.06
CA LYS A 184 11.56 -2.50 2.29
C LYS A 184 10.68 -1.28 2.55
N LEU A 185 9.59 -1.12 1.80
CA LEU A 185 8.64 -0.03 2.03
C LEU A 185 7.94 -0.15 3.39
N GLU A 186 7.45 -1.35 3.72
CA GLU A 186 6.82 -1.63 5.02
C GLU A 186 7.75 -1.32 6.21
N ALA A 187 9.04 -1.67 6.08
CA ALA A 187 10.04 -1.44 7.13
C ALA A 187 10.28 0.06 7.40
N LYS A 188 10.09 0.91 6.39
CA LYS A 188 10.22 2.38 6.51
C LYS A 188 8.99 3.06 7.10
N ILE A 189 7.84 2.38 7.10
CA ILE A 189 6.59 2.92 7.66
C ILE A 189 6.58 2.62 9.18
N GLN A 190 7.00 3.60 9.97
CA GLN A 190 7.11 3.55 11.44
C GLN A 190 6.52 4.80 12.09
#